data_AF-A0A3D0P4G6-F1
#
_entry.id   AF-A0A3D0P4G6-F1
#
_cell.length_a   1.000
_cell.length_b   1.000
_cell.length_c   1.000
_cell.angle_alpha   90.00
_cell.angle_beta   90.00
_cell.angle_gamma   90.00
#
_symmetry.space_group_name_H-M   'P 1'
#
loop_
_entity.id
_entity.type
_entity.pdbx_description
1 polymer ?
#
loop_
_entity_poly.entity_id
_entity_poly.type
_entity_poly.pdbx_seq_one_letter_code
_entity_poly.pdbx_strand_id
1 'polypeptide(L)'
;MNLKANCNHQGLESVDVLQLDATRELPFSGGSFDAVLVDAPCTGTGTIRHNPEIRYIVKSEDIHAKQEKQRRILENASKAVKVGGLLIYATCSLEREENEGVVSSFLTGNKTFALRKPNAPGRFIQESGYLRTFPSDFEGDGFFMATFIRNAE
;
A
#
# COMPACT_ATOMS: atom_id res chain seq x y z
N MET A 1 17.26 -9.22 11.96
CA MET A 1 18.02 -8.00 11.62
C MET A 1 17.01 -6.88 11.43
N ASN A 2 17.22 -5.69 12.00
CA ASN A 2 16.27 -4.57 11.83
C ASN A 2 16.58 -3.78 10.54
N LEU A 3 15.66 -2.89 10.12
CA LEU A 3 15.78 -2.14 8.87
C LEU A 3 17.10 -1.35 8.78
N LYS A 4 17.48 -0.65 9.86
CA LYS A 4 18.72 0.13 9.91
C LYS A 4 19.98 -0.73 9.71
N ALA A 5 20.03 -1.89 10.33
CA ALA A 5 21.13 -2.83 10.15
C ALA A 5 21.20 -3.38 8.71
N ASN A 6 20.04 -3.62 8.07
CA ASN A 6 19.99 -4.06 6.67
C ASN A 6 20.46 -2.95 5.71
N CYS A 7 20.05 -1.69 5.93
CA CYS A 7 20.54 -0.55 5.15
C CYS A 7 22.07 -0.40 5.26
N ASN A 8 22.62 -0.49 6.47
CA ASN A 8 24.07 -0.44 6.69
C ASN A 8 24.80 -1.59 6.01
N HIS A 9 24.26 -2.81 6.10
CA HIS A 9 24.84 -4.00 5.47
C HIS A 9 24.89 -3.87 3.95
N GLN A 10 23.89 -3.22 3.35
CA GLN A 10 23.82 -2.97 1.91
C GLN A 10 24.54 -1.68 1.47
N GLY A 11 25.15 -0.92 2.38
CA GLY A 11 25.85 0.33 2.06
C GLY A 11 24.93 1.48 1.60
N LEU A 12 23.68 1.50 2.05
CA LEU A 12 22.71 2.54 1.69
C LEU A 12 22.85 3.75 2.63
N GLU A 13 23.42 4.84 2.13
CA GLU A 13 23.68 6.07 2.90
C GLU A 13 22.54 7.10 2.81
N SER A 14 21.66 6.99 1.81
CA SER A 14 20.57 7.93 1.54
C SER A 14 19.21 7.47 2.11
N VAL A 15 19.21 6.82 3.27
CA VAL A 15 18.00 6.27 3.90
C VAL A 15 17.90 6.71 5.36
N ASP A 16 16.98 7.64 5.62
CA ASP A 16 16.60 8.00 6.98
C ASP A 16 15.52 7.06 7.51
N VAL A 17 15.80 6.40 8.63
CA VAL A 17 14.87 5.46 9.28
C VAL A 17 14.23 6.13 10.50
N LEU A 18 12.91 6.28 10.44
CA LEU A 18 12.11 6.87 11.52
C LEU A 18 11.13 5.84 12.09
N GLN A 19 10.94 5.86 13.41
CA GLN A 19 9.91 5.07 14.08
C GLN A 19 8.72 5.97 14.40
N LEU A 20 7.61 5.78 13.69
CA LEU A 20 6.40 6.59 13.79
C LEU A 20 5.16 5.69 13.78
N ASP A 21 4.03 6.20 14.30
CA ASP A 21 2.71 5.59 14.12
C ASP A 21 2.02 6.22 12.92
N ALA A 22 2.02 5.53 11.79
CA ALA A 22 1.43 6.03 10.54
C ALA A 22 -0.12 6.16 10.59
N THR A 23 -0.77 5.64 11.64
CA THR A 23 -2.22 5.87 11.85
C THR A 23 -2.50 7.26 12.43
N ARG A 24 -1.46 8.00 12.83
CA ARG A 24 -1.52 9.38 13.31
C ARG A 24 -0.92 10.34 12.27
N GLU A 25 -1.09 11.63 12.53
CA GLU A 25 -0.46 12.67 11.74
C GLU A 25 1.06 12.49 11.71
N LEU A 26 1.62 12.48 10.49
CA LEU A 26 3.04 12.32 10.27
C LEU A 26 3.75 13.68 10.39
N PRO A 27 4.97 13.75 10.95
CA PRO A 27 5.69 15.00 11.21
C PRO A 27 6.36 15.57 9.94
N PHE A 28 5.70 15.47 8.79
CA PHE A 28 6.18 15.97 7.50
C PHE A 28 5.32 17.14 7.07
N SER A 29 5.93 18.18 6.51
CA SER A 29 5.19 19.27 5.89
C SER A 29 4.32 18.73 4.74
N GLY A 30 3.16 19.34 4.52
CA GLY A 30 2.31 18.98 3.39
C GLY A 30 3.06 19.09 2.07
N GLY A 31 2.96 18.07 1.21
CA GLY A 31 3.66 18.06 -0.07
C GLY A 31 5.18 18.02 0.04
N SER A 32 5.75 17.24 0.95
CA SER A 32 7.20 17.09 1.09
C SER A 32 7.80 16.08 0.09
N PHE A 33 7.03 15.12 -0.40
CA PHE A 33 7.55 13.98 -1.17
C PHE A 33 7.02 13.93 -2.61
N ASP A 34 7.89 13.62 -3.55
CA ASP A 34 7.55 13.39 -4.96
C ASP A 34 6.80 12.06 -5.16
N ALA A 35 7.08 11.08 -4.30
CA ALA A 35 6.36 9.81 -4.24
C ALA A 35 6.29 9.28 -2.80
N VAL A 36 5.17 8.66 -2.45
CA VAL A 36 4.97 7.98 -1.16
C VAL A 36 4.46 6.56 -1.41
N LEU A 37 5.15 5.56 -0.87
CA LEU A 37 4.72 4.16 -0.89
C LEU A 37 4.15 3.78 0.47
N VAL A 38 2.92 3.28 0.45
CA VAL A 38 2.23 2.66 1.57
C VAL A 38 2.15 1.16 1.30
N ASP A 39 3.14 0.42 1.79
CA ASP A 39 3.03 -1.03 1.96
C ASP A 39 2.28 -1.31 3.26
N ALA A 40 0.98 -1.57 3.15
CA ALA A 40 0.07 -1.49 4.26
C ALA A 40 0.01 -2.81 5.03
N PRO A 41 -0.04 -2.79 6.37
CA PRO A 41 -0.23 -4.01 7.14
C PRO A 41 -1.59 -4.63 6.80
N CYS A 42 -1.58 -5.85 6.28
CA CYS A 42 -2.77 -6.56 5.85
C CYS A 42 -2.90 -7.95 6.50
N THR A 43 -3.92 -8.70 6.13
CA THR A 43 -4.11 -10.10 6.56
C THR A 43 -3.14 -11.07 5.89
N GLY A 44 -2.60 -10.71 4.72
CA GLY A 44 -1.58 -11.49 4.03
C GLY A 44 -2.12 -12.70 3.28
N THR A 45 -3.43 -12.76 2.95
CA THR A 45 -4.05 -13.91 2.26
C THR A 45 -3.45 -14.21 0.88
N GLY A 46 -2.72 -13.27 0.27
CA GLY A 46 -1.94 -13.51 -0.94
C GLY A 46 -0.70 -14.36 -0.72
N THR A 47 -0.24 -14.52 0.52
CA THR A 47 1.00 -15.22 0.86
C THR A 47 0.78 -16.64 1.41
N ILE A 48 -0.45 -17.18 1.29
CA ILE A 48 -0.84 -18.50 1.83
C ILE A 48 0.09 -19.63 1.35
N ARG A 49 0.72 -19.50 0.18
CA ARG A 49 1.70 -20.47 -0.34
C ARG A 49 2.91 -20.61 0.59
N HIS A 50 3.43 -19.50 1.11
CA HIS A 50 4.58 -19.46 2.01
C HIS A 50 4.17 -19.50 3.49
N ASN A 51 2.95 -19.06 3.81
CA ASN A 51 2.40 -18.97 5.17
C ASN A 51 1.05 -19.71 5.25
N PRO A 52 1.02 -21.05 5.19
CA PRO A 52 -0.22 -21.84 5.08
C PRO A 52 -1.14 -21.71 6.30
N GLU A 53 -0.61 -21.33 7.46
CA GLU A 53 -1.36 -21.10 8.69
C GLU A 53 -2.39 -19.98 8.56
N ILE A 54 -2.18 -19.01 7.65
CA ILE A 54 -3.09 -17.89 7.37
C ILE A 54 -4.52 -18.39 7.13
N ARG A 55 -4.66 -19.52 6.42
CA ARG A 55 -5.95 -20.16 6.11
C ARG A 55 -6.78 -20.50 7.36
N TYR A 56 -6.12 -20.74 8.50
CA TYR A 56 -6.77 -21.20 9.73
C TYR A 56 -6.92 -20.11 10.78
N ILE A 57 -6.06 -19.09 10.76
CA ILE A 57 -5.99 -18.06 11.81
C ILE A 57 -6.72 -16.77 11.46
N VAL A 58 -6.78 -16.40 10.17
CA VAL A 58 -7.41 -15.15 9.74
C VAL A 58 -8.93 -15.30 9.79
N LYS A 59 -9.59 -14.32 10.41
CA LYS A 59 -11.04 -14.23 10.48
C LYS A 59 -11.54 -12.95 9.81
N SER A 60 -12.83 -12.90 9.54
CA SER A 60 -13.47 -11.72 8.92
C SER A 60 -13.29 -10.45 9.76
N GLU A 61 -13.27 -10.57 11.09
CA GLU A 61 -13.04 -9.43 11.98
C GLU A 61 -11.63 -8.85 11.81
N ASP A 62 -10.62 -9.69 11.52
CA ASP A 62 -9.26 -9.25 11.26
C ASP A 62 -9.19 -8.43 9.96
N ILE A 63 -9.88 -8.86 8.92
CA ILE A 63 -9.97 -8.14 7.62
C ILE A 63 -10.52 -6.73 7.85
N HIS A 64 -11.63 -6.60 8.58
CA HIS A 64 -12.23 -5.29 8.87
C HIS A 64 -11.33 -4.39 9.73
N ALA A 65 -10.68 -4.97 10.75
CA ALA A 65 -9.75 -4.23 11.59
C ALA A 65 -8.53 -3.73 10.79
N LYS A 66 -8.00 -4.54 9.87
CA LYS A 66 -6.91 -4.15 8.97
C LYS A 66 -7.34 -3.09 7.97
N GLN A 67 -8.51 -3.24 7.35
CA GLN A 67 -9.09 -2.25 6.44
C GLN A 67 -9.15 -0.86 7.08
N GLU A 68 -9.67 -0.74 8.30
CA GLU A 68 -9.77 0.55 9.00
C GLU A 68 -8.37 1.14 9.28
N LYS A 69 -7.41 0.30 9.68
CA LYS A 69 -6.03 0.74 9.89
C LYS A 69 -5.38 1.23 8.60
N GLN A 70 -5.56 0.49 7.51
CA GLN A 70 -5.03 0.81 6.17
C GLN A 70 -5.57 2.15 5.68
N ARG A 71 -6.86 2.42 5.86
CA ARG A 71 -7.48 3.70 5.51
C ARG A 71 -6.83 4.87 6.23
N ARG A 72 -6.61 4.76 7.54
CA ARG A 72 -5.95 5.81 8.34
C ARG A 72 -4.52 6.07 7.87
N ILE A 73 -3.77 5.00 7.61
CA ILE A 73 -2.38 5.09 7.12
C ILE A 73 -2.36 5.80 5.76
N LEU A 74 -3.20 5.36 4.83
CA LEU A 74 -3.26 5.93 3.48
C LEU A 74 -3.65 7.42 3.51
N GLU A 75 -4.61 7.78 4.35
CA GLU A 75 -5.06 9.16 4.54
C GLU A 75 -3.95 10.07 5.11
N ASN A 76 -3.22 9.60 6.12
CA ASN A 76 -2.12 10.40 6.68
C ASN A 76 -0.94 10.51 5.71
N ALA A 77 -0.62 9.43 5.00
CA ALA A 77 0.44 9.39 4.00
C ALA A 77 0.16 10.34 2.81
N SER A 78 -1.10 10.45 2.38
CA SER A 78 -1.50 11.28 1.23
C SER A 78 -1.14 12.76 1.41
N LYS A 79 -1.22 13.28 2.65
CA LYS A 79 -0.91 14.68 2.99
C LYS A 79 0.51 15.08 2.63
N ALA A 80 1.44 14.12 2.73
CA ALA A 80 2.86 14.35 2.48
C ALA A 80 3.22 14.36 0.98
N VAL A 81 2.30 13.98 0.09
CA VAL A 81 2.54 13.87 -1.35
C VAL A 81 2.44 15.24 -2.01
N LYS A 82 3.42 15.65 -2.84
CA LYS A 82 3.37 16.90 -3.61
C LYS A 82 2.23 16.91 -4.63
N VAL A 83 1.77 18.10 -5.03
CA VAL A 83 0.97 18.23 -6.25
C VAL A 83 1.80 17.72 -7.44
N GLY A 84 1.21 16.87 -8.28
CA GLY A 84 1.90 16.12 -9.33
C GLY A 84 2.66 14.88 -8.84
N GLY A 85 2.72 14.65 -7.52
CA GLY A 85 3.38 13.51 -6.91
C GLY A 85 2.53 12.25 -6.87
N LEU A 86 3.19 11.11 -6.61
CA LEU A 86 2.55 9.80 -6.60
C LEU A 86 2.28 9.30 -5.18
N LEU A 87 1.12 8.68 -4.99
CA LEU A 87 0.82 7.86 -3.82
C LEU A 87 0.62 6.42 -4.31
N ILE A 88 1.40 5.48 -3.78
CA ILE A 88 1.27 4.07 -4.10
C ILE A 88 0.75 3.35 -2.86
N TYR A 89 -0.36 2.64 -3.01
CA TYR A 89 -0.90 1.76 -1.99
C TYR A 89 -0.69 0.31 -2.42
N ALA A 90 -0.14 -0.53 -1.55
CA ALA A 90 0.09 -1.94 -1.82
C ALA A 90 -0.25 -2.81 -0.61
N THR A 91 -0.70 -4.04 -0.88
CA THR A 91 -0.91 -5.09 0.12
C THR A 91 -0.50 -6.44 -0.44
N CYS A 92 -0.19 -7.40 0.43
CA CYS A 92 -0.09 -8.82 0.10
C CYS A 92 -1.37 -9.60 0.45
N SER A 93 -2.54 -8.93 0.41
CA SER A 93 -3.86 -9.53 0.64
C SER A 93 -4.62 -9.69 -0.66
N LEU A 94 -5.41 -10.76 -0.77
CA LEU A 94 -6.35 -10.98 -1.86
C LEU A 94 -7.75 -10.42 -1.56
N GLU A 95 -8.00 -10.02 -0.32
CA GLU A 95 -9.32 -9.59 0.14
C GLU A 95 -9.70 -8.24 -0.46
N ARG A 96 -10.93 -8.10 -0.96
CA ARG A 96 -11.37 -6.87 -1.62
C ARG A 96 -11.56 -5.72 -0.64
N GLU A 97 -11.91 -6.03 0.59
CA GLU A 97 -12.09 -5.10 1.70
C GLU A 97 -10.81 -4.33 1.97
N GLU A 98 -9.66 -5.03 2.01
CA GLU A 98 -8.33 -4.44 2.20
C GLU A 98 -7.77 -3.77 0.94
N ASN A 99 -8.39 -4.01 -0.22
CA ASN A 99 -7.91 -3.53 -1.51
C ASN A 99 -8.87 -2.48 -2.09
N GLU A 100 -9.79 -2.88 -2.96
CA GLU A 100 -10.76 -2.00 -3.60
C GLU A 100 -11.62 -1.22 -2.58
N GLY A 101 -11.92 -1.81 -1.41
CA GLY A 101 -12.63 -1.15 -0.33
C GLY A 101 -11.88 0.05 0.25
N VAL A 102 -10.57 -0.09 0.46
CA VAL A 102 -9.70 1.01 0.92
C VAL A 102 -9.56 2.07 -0.18
N VAL A 103 -9.27 1.64 -1.41
CA VAL A 103 -9.07 2.53 -2.57
C VAL A 103 -10.32 3.36 -2.88
N SER A 104 -11.48 2.71 -2.97
CA SER A 104 -12.76 3.37 -3.28
C SER A 104 -13.11 4.42 -2.23
N SER A 105 -12.91 4.11 -0.95
CA SER A 105 -13.18 5.09 0.08
C SER A 105 -12.18 6.22 0.11
N PHE A 106 -10.91 5.97 -0.18
CA PHE A 106 -9.90 7.02 -0.26
C PHE A 106 -10.25 8.02 -1.37
N LEU A 107 -10.57 7.55 -2.58
CA LEU A 107 -10.99 8.39 -3.71
C LEU A 107 -12.33 9.11 -3.48
N THR A 108 -13.22 8.50 -2.69
CA THR A 108 -14.47 9.16 -2.30
C THR A 108 -14.20 10.35 -1.38
N GLY A 109 -13.29 10.20 -0.41
CA GLY A 109 -12.90 11.25 0.55
C GLY A 109 -11.92 12.30 0.02
N ASN A 110 -11.11 11.96 -0.98
CA ASN A 110 -10.01 12.81 -1.47
C ASN A 110 -10.17 13.14 -2.96
N LYS A 111 -10.75 14.31 -3.27
CA LYS A 111 -11.00 14.75 -4.66
C LYS A 111 -9.75 15.24 -5.40
N THR A 112 -8.69 15.55 -4.65
CA THR A 112 -7.40 15.94 -5.21
C THR A 112 -6.59 14.75 -5.72
N PHE A 113 -7.02 13.51 -5.48
CA PHE A 113 -6.35 12.32 -5.99
C PHE A 113 -7.18 11.64 -7.07
N ALA A 114 -6.50 11.17 -8.11
CA ALA A 114 -7.07 10.33 -9.15
C ALA A 114 -6.28 9.04 -9.31
N LEU A 115 -6.96 7.97 -9.71
CA LEU A 115 -6.30 6.71 -10.03
C LEU A 115 -5.42 6.90 -11.28
N ARG A 116 -4.18 6.42 -11.19
CA ARG A 116 -3.21 6.41 -12.28
C ARG A 116 -2.83 4.96 -12.57
N LYS A 117 -2.78 4.61 -13.85
CA LYS A 117 -2.31 3.29 -14.27
C LYS A 117 -0.87 3.08 -13.77
N PRO A 118 -0.59 1.97 -13.05
CA PRO A 118 0.74 1.71 -12.53
C PRO A 118 1.73 1.47 -13.68
N ASN A 119 2.98 1.87 -13.46
CA ASN A 119 4.06 1.58 -14.41
C ASN A 119 4.58 0.15 -14.15
N ALA A 120 3.90 -0.84 -14.73
CA ALA A 120 4.20 -2.25 -14.54
C ALA A 120 3.89 -3.06 -15.82
N PRO A 121 4.38 -4.31 -15.92
CA PRO A 121 4.03 -5.18 -17.04
C PRO A 121 2.52 -5.34 -17.18
N GLY A 122 1.99 -5.06 -18.38
CA GLY A 122 0.55 -5.00 -18.63
C GLY A 122 -0.24 -6.26 -18.25
N ARG A 123 0.41 -7.43 -18.25
CA ARG A 123 -0.19 -8.71 -17.83
C ARG A 123 -0.70 -8.72 -16.38
N PHE A 124 -0.19 -7.84 -15.52
CA PHE A 124 -0.61 -7.73 -14.11
C PHE A 124 -1.56 -6.57 -13.86
N ILE A 125 -1.84 -5.75 -14.89
CA ILE A 125 -2.71 -4.59 -14.77
C ILE A 125 -4.12 -4.99 -15.20
N GLN A 126 -5.06 -4.94 -14.27
CA GLN A 126 -6.47 -5.20 -14.52
C GLN A 126 -7.13 -4.04 -15.29
N GLU A 127 -8.27 -4.31 -15.93
CA GLU A 127 -9.07 -3.27 -16.60
C GLU A 127 -9.49 -2.13 -15.67
N SER A 128 -9.66 -2.43 -14.38
CA SER A 128 -9.92 -1.46 -13.30
C SER A 128 -8.79 -0.44 -13.10
N GLY A 129 -7.60 -0.67 -13.68
CA GLY A 129 -6.42 0.19 -13.52
C GLY A 129 -5.55 -0.19 -12.32
N TYR A 130 -5.92 -1.20 -11.54
CA TYR A 130 -5.09 -1.73 -10.46
C TYR A 130 -4.09 -2.75 -10.98
N LEU A 131 -2.98 -2.92 -10.27
CA LEU A 131 -2.14 -4.09 -10.43
C LEU A 131 -2.63 -5.17 -9.46
N ARG A 132 -2.83 -6.38 -9.97
CA ARG A 132 -3.08 -7.55 -9.14
C ARG A 132 -2.29 -8.74 -9.67
N THR A 133 -1.78 -9.51 -8.73
CA THR A 133 -1.19 -10.83 -8.98
C THR A 133 -1.88 -11.84 -8.10
N PHE A 134 -2.01 -13.05 -8.61
CA PHE A 134 -2.46 -14.21 -7.88
C PHE A 134 -1.34 -15.26 -7.84
N PRO A 135 -1.31 -16.12 -6.81
CA PRO A 135 -0.35 -17.23 -6.76
C PRO A 135 -0.43 -18.20 -7.95
N SER A 136 -1.54 -18.17 -8.71
CA SER A 136 -1.73 -18.95 -9.94
C SER A 136 -1.07 -18.33 -11.17
N ASP A 137 -0.70 -17.04 -11.14
CA ASP A 137 -0.22 -16.32 -12.32
C ASP A 137 1.25 -16.63 -12.63
N PHE A 138 2.03 -16.96 -11.61
CA PHE A 138 3.45 -17.34 -11.68
C PHE A 138 3.87 -18.01 -10.36
N GLU A 139 5.11 -18.50 -10.28
CA GLU A 139 5.67 -18.99 -9.02
C GLU A 139 5.96 -17.84 -8.03
N GLY A 140 4.89 -17.28 -7.44
CA GLY A 140 4.99 -16.21 -6.45
C GLY A 140 3.73 -16.06 -5.61
N ASP A 141 3.69 -14.98 -4.83
CA ASP A 141 2.58 -14.62 -3.97
C ASP A 141 1.59 -13.68 -4.66
N GLY A 142 0.40 -13.59 -4.09
CA GLY A 142 -0.62 -12.63 -4.48
C GLY A 142 -0.37 -11.25 -3.88
N PHE A 143 -0.47 -10.23 -4.72
CA PHE A 143 -0.31 -8.83 -4.35
C PHE A 143 -1.36 -7.96 -5.03
N PHE A 144 -1.67 -6.85 -4.39
CA PHE A 144 -2.47 -5.76 -4.93
C PHE A 144 -1.70 -4.45 -4.86
N MET A 145 -1.84 -3.62 -5.89
CA MET A 145 -1.31 -2.26 -5.88
C MET A 145 -2.23 -1.29 -6.63
N ALA A 146 -2.47 -0.13 -6.01
CA ALA A 146 -3.13 1.01 -6.61
C ALA A 146 -2.17 2.21 -6.61
N THR A 147 -2.06 2.91 -7.74
CA THR A 147 -1.25 4.12 -7.86
C THR A 147 -2.18 5.31 -8.06
N PHE A 148 -1.94 6.37 -7.32
CA PHE A 148 -2.67 7.62 -7.41
C PHE A 148 -1.73 8.75 -7.81
N ILE A 149 -2.27 9.74 -8.52
CA ILE A 149 -1.63 11.02 -8.79
C ILE A 149 -2.35 12.09 -7.97
N ARG A 150 -1.60 12.96 -7.29
CA ARG A 150 -2.16 14.16 -6.65
C ARG A 150 -2.29 15.26 -7.71
N ASN A 151 -3.51 15.69 -7.99
CA ASN A 151 -3.80 16.82 -8.87
C ASN A 151 -3.70 18.14 -8.08
N ALA A 152 -3.61 19.25 -8.81
CA ALA A 152 -3.90 20.56 -8.23
C ALA A 152 -5.39 20.62 -7.84
N GLU A 153 -5.70 21.39 -6.80
CA GLU A 153 -7.09 21.74 -6.45
C GLU A 153 -7.78 22.53 -7.56
#